data_AF-M1P3E9-F1
#
_entry.id   AF-M1P3E9-F1
#
_cell.length_a   1.000
_cell.length_b   1.000
_cell.length_c   1.000
_cell.angle_alpha   90.00
_cell.angle_beta   90.00
_cell.angle_gamma   90.00
#
_symmetry.space_group_name_H-M   'P 1'
#
loop_
_entity.id
_entity.type
_entity.pdbx_description
1 polymer ?
#
loop_
_entity_poly.entity_id
_entity_poly.type
_entity_poly.pdbx_seq_one_letter_code
_entity_poly.pdbx_strand_id
1 'polypeptide(L)'
;MSHTPTDYLSALRRQLGGHTSLSATEITDTLDEHRDLITELAATGADLGDELGDPQSYAEATAAEFDTMDEGPDTAEKSQGSLGGVPFDFRGFRSRGARRRIWAPQDPRIFQPHLFGLGWSINLGAVAVRLGLIRPDDIDADVVAAIPTPVMEAARAVPAILTAAAALTLAAGWRELPTTVPLNFTLGGEPRGRRYPKAVTLALPAAGAGLSALPYLPSTRADREDALRAASVGALIGAGTLGTAASLVAGARGHRRPGLFSTAALGLGIAASVGVLIGPFWAGLGRVWRHEGVR
;
A
#
# COMPACT_ATOMS: atom_id res chain seq x y z
N MET A 1 -28.80 -6.77 3.92
CA MET A 1 -29.38 -6.81 2.55
C MET A 1 -28.19 -6.91 1.61
N SER A 2 -28.15 -7.86 0.68
CA SER A 2 -27.01 -7.96 -0.22
C SER A 2 -27.10 -6.84 -1.26
N HIS A 3 -26.06 -6.00 -1.33
CA HIS A 3 -26.01 -4.87 -2.26
C HIS A 3 -25.46 -5.30 -3.62
N THR A 4 -25.98 -4.72 -4.70
CA THR A 4 -25.56 -5.04 -6.06
C THR A 4 -24.52 -4.04 -6.58
N PRO A 5 -23.69 -4.39 -7.58
CA PRO A 5 -22.77 -3.44 -8.22
C PRO A 5 -23.45 -2.14 -8.68
N THR A 6 -24.69 -2.26 -9.18
CA THR A 6 -25.49 -1.12 -9.62
C THR A 6 -25.81 -0.15 -8.49
N ASP A 7 -26.05 -0.65 -7.28
CA ASP A 7 -26.35 0.19 -6.11
C ASP A 7 -25.14 1.09 -5.77
N TYR A 8 -23.94 0.51 -5.71
CA TYR A 8 -22.70 1.26 -5.47
C TYR A 8 -22.42 2.29 -6.57
N LEU A 9 -22.53 1.91 -7.85
CA LEU A 9 -22.29 2.83 -8.95
C LEU A 9 -23.30 3.97 -9.00
N SER A 10 -24.54 3.71 -8.61
CA SER A 10 -25.58 4.75 -8.53
C SER A 10 -25.32 5.75 -7.40
N ALA A 11 -24.88 5.27 -6.23
CA ALA A 11 -24.49 6.10 -5.10
C ALA A 11 -23.26 6.94 -5.45
N LEU A 12 -22.23 6.32 -6.04
CA LEU A 12 -20.99 6.97 -6.44
C LEU A 12 -21.24 8.07 -7.48
N ARG A 13 -22.04 7.80 -8.51
CA ARG A 13 -22.41 8.79 -9.53
C ARG A 13 -23.11 10.00 -8.94
N ARG A 14 -24.00 9.77 -7.96
CA ARG A 14 -24.75 10.83 -7.29
C ARG A 14 -23.83 11.71 -6.43
N GLN A 15 -22.94 11.08 -5.68
CA GLN A 15 -22.00 11.77 -4.80
C GLN A 15 -20.98 12.59 -5.61
N LEU A 16 -20.33 11.97 -6.60
CA LEU A 16 -19.33 12.64 -7.45
C LEU A 16 -19.96 13.73 -8.33
N GLY A 17 -21.20 13.55 -8.80
CA GLY A 17 -21.93 14.57 -9.55
C GLY A 17 -22.28 15.83 -8.74
N GLY A 18 -22.23 15.74 -7.40
CA GLY A 18 -22.37 16.89 -6.51
C GLY A 18 -21.04 17.56 -6.14
N HIS A 19 -19.91 17.01 -6.57
CA HIS A 19 -18.57 17.51 -6.25
C HIS A 19 -18.19 18.67 -7.17
N THR A 20 -17.89 19.84 -6.61
CA THR A 20 -17.65 21.07 -7.39
C THR A 20 -16.25 21.15 -8.01
N SER A 21 -15.29 20.37 -7.51
CA SER A 21 -13.89 20.37 -7.97
C SER A 21 -13.59 19.39 -9.11
N LEU A 22 -14.54 18.51 -9.47
CA LEU A 22 -14.32 17.44 -10.46
C LEU A 22 -14.92 17.79 -11.82
N SER A 23 -14.16 17.54 -12.89
CA SER A 23 -14.67 17.63 -14.26
C SER A 23 -15.54 16.42 -14.63
N ALA A 24 -16.40 16.59 -15.63
CA ALA A 24 -17.25 15.50 -16.13
C ALA A 24 -16.45 14.29 -16.65
N THR A 25 -15.24 14.54 -17.19
CA THR A 25 -14.34 13.47 -17.63
C THR A 25 -13.78 12.70 -16.43
N GLU A 26 -13.28 13.38 -15.40
CA GLU A 26 -12.75 12.74 -14.18
C GLU A 26 -13.82 11.92 -13.47
N ILE A 27 -15.05 12.41 -13.41
CA ILE A 27 -16.18 11.66 -12.84
C ILE A 27 -16.45 10.39 -13.67
N THR A 28 -16.40 10.49 -15.00
CA THR A 28 -16.64 9.35 -15.89
C THR A 28 -15.54 8.29 -15.77
N ASP A 29 -14.28 8.73 -15.80
CA ASP A 29 -13.12 7.85 -15.67
C ASP A 29 -13.13 7.12 -14.31
N THR A 30 -13.44 7.84 -13.23
CA THR A 30 -13.57 7.26 -11.88
C THR A 30 -14.69 6.23 -11.81
N LEU A 31 -15.85 6.53 -12.43
CA LEU A 31 -17.00 5.61 -12.47
C LEU A 31 -16.71 4.35 -13.29
N ASP A 32 -15.99 4.47 -14.39
CA ASP A 32 -15.62 3.35 -15.24
C ASP A 32 -14.61 2.43 -14.52
N GLU A 33 -13.63 3.01 -13.82
CA GLU A 33 -12.68 2.25 -13.00
C GLU A 33 -13.38 1.49 -11.86
N HIS A 34 -14.26 2.16 -11.12
CA HIS A 34 -14.98 1.53 -10.01
C HIS A 34 -15.97 0.47 -10.50
N ARG A 35 -16.53 0.63 -11.71
CA ARG A 35 -17.38 -0.39 -12.33
C ARG A 35 -16.60 -1.67 -12.55
N ASP A 36 -15.39 -1.59 -13.10
CA ASP A 36 -14.57 -2.76 -13.38
C ASP A 36 -14.21 -3.50 -12.08
N LEU A 37 -13.76 -2.77 -11.06
CA LEU A 37 -13.37 -3.35 -9.76
C LEU A 37 -14.53 -4.00 -9.00
N ILE A 38 -15.67 -3.30 -8.90
CA ILE A 38 -16.84 -3.81 -8.17
C ILE A 38 -17.42 -5.03 -8.91
N THR A 39 -17.43 -5.00 -10.24
CA THR A 39 -17.90 -6.13 -11.05
C THR A 39 -16.98 -7.34 -10.90
N GLU A 40 -15.65 -7.12 -10.90
CA GLU A 40 -14.68 -8.18 -10.68
C GLU A 40 -14.82 -8.81 -9.29
N LEU A 41 -14.97 -8.02 -8.23
CA LEU A 41 -15.19 -8.54 -6.87
C LEU A 41 -16.51 -9.30 -6.77
N ALA A 42 -17.60 -8.76 -7.32
CA ALA A 42 -18.89 -9.45 -7.32
C ALA A 42 -18.80 -10.80 -8.03
N ALA A 43 -18.01 -10.89 -9.11
CA ALA A 43 -17.78 -12.14 -9.84
C ALA A 43 -17.00 -13.19 -9.03
N THR A 44 -16.29 -12.81 -7.96
CA THR A 44 -15.67 -13.76 -7.02
C THR A 44 -16.67 -14.43 -6.07
N GLY A 45 -17.91 -13.96 -6.03
CA GLY A 45 -18.93 -14.42 -5.09
C GLY A 45 -18.83 -13.81 -3.69
N ALA A 46 -18.00 -12.77 -3.50
CA ALA A 46 -17.92 -12.01 -2.26
C ALA A 46 -19.21 -11.20 -2.01
N ASP A 47 -19.63 -11.08 -0.74
CA ASP A 47 -20.73 -10.17 -0.38
C ASP A 47 -20.21 -8.73 -0.36
N LEU A 48 -20.73 -7.90 -1.25
CA LEU A 48 -20.27 -6.52 -1.40
C LEU A 48 -20.57 -5.66 -0.16
N GLY A 49 -21.67 -5.94 0.56
CA GLY A 49 -22.00 -5.23 1.79
C GLY A 49 -20.97 -5.48 2.88
N ASP A 50 -20.50 -6.73 3.01
CA ASP A 50 -19.46 -7.10 3.96
C ASP A 50 -18.08 -6.56 3.57
N GLU A 51 -17.77 -6.49 2.27
CA GLU A 51 -16.46 -6.04 1.78
C GLU A 51 -16.31 -4.53 1.65
N LEU A 52 -17.36 -3.84 1.18
CA LEU A 52 -17.33 -2.41 0.83
C LEU A 52 -18.15 -1.54 1.80
N GLY A 53 -19.01 -2.14 2.63
CA GLY A 53 -19.97 -1.42 3.46
C GLY A 53 -21.19 -0.94 2.66
N ASP A 54 -22.00 -0.05 3.23
CA ASP A 54 -23.18 0.50 2.55
C ASP A 54 -22.79 1.35 1.32
N PRO A 55 -23.55 1.27 0.20
CA PRO A 55 -23.28 2.04 -1.03
C PRO A 55 -23.10 3.55 -0.83
N GLN A 56 -23.88 4.17 0.06
CA GLN A 56 -23.78 5.61 0.32
C GLN A 56 -22.51 5.94 1.10
N SER A 57 -22.20 5.16 2.14
CA SER A 57 -20.95 5.31 2.90
C SER A 57 -19.70 5.08 2.02
N TYR A 58 -19.78 4.14 1.08
CA TYR A 58 -18.72 3.91 0.10
C TYR A 58 -18.52 5.11 -0.83
N ALA A 59 -19.61 5.68 -1.35
CA ALA A 59 -19.57 6.86 -2.21
C ALA A 59 -19.02 8.10 -1.49
N GLU A 60 -19.44 8.33 -0.24
CA GLU A 60 -18.96 9.43 0.60
C GLU A 60 -17.48 9.30 0.92
N ALA A 61 -17.01 8.10 1.28
CA ALA A 61 -15.60 7.85 1.54
C ALA A 61 -14.73 8.08 0.30
N THR A 62 -15.25 7.73 -0.89
CA THR A 62 -14.57 7.97 -2.17
C THR A 62 -14.56 9.47 -2.52
N ALA A 63 -15.64 10.20 -2.28
CA ALA A 63 -15.71 11.64 -2.53
C ALA A 63 -14.78 12.45 -1.59
N ALA A 64 -14.76 12.12 -0.29
CA ALA A 64 -13.93 12.78 0.70
C ALA A 64 -12.42 12.68 0.40
N GLU A 65 -11.99 11.73 -0.44
CA GLU A 65 -10.60 11.65 -0.89
C GLU A 65 -10.21 12.84 -1.76
N PHE A 66 -11.09 13.29 -2.63
CA PHE A 66 -10.85 14.46 -3.49
C PHE A 66 -10.74 15.75 -2.66
N ASP A 67 -11.46 15.86 -1.54
CA ASP A 67 -11.34 16.98 -0.61
C ASP A 67 -9.99 16.93 0.16
N THR A 68 -9.57 15.76 0.63
CA THR A 68 -8.28 15.61 1.34
C THR A 68 -7.06 15.78 0.45
N MET A 69 -7.23 15.69 -0.88
CA MET A 69 -6.19 16.04 -1.85
C MET A 69 -5.98 17.55 -1.99
N ASP A 70 -6.94 18.37 -1.54
CA ASP A 70 -6.92 19.83 -1.62
C ASP A 70 -6.32 20.48 -0.33
N GLU A 71 -6.38 19.82 0.83
CA GLU A 71 -5.90 20.35 2.13
C GLU A 71 -4.37 20.23 2.38
N GLY A 72 -3.54 20.16 1.34
CA GLY A 72 -2.07 20.30 1.47
C GLY A 72 -1.68 21.78 1.62
N PRO A 73 -0.59 22.15 2.34
CA PRO A 73 -0.26 23.56 2.53
C PRO A 73 -0.05 24.26 1.17
N ASP A 74 -0.76 25.38 1.03
CA ASP A 74 -0.98 26.29 -0.12
C ASP A 74 0.28 26.90 -0.79
N THR A 75 1.40 26.17 -0.82
CA THR A 75 2.63 26.63 -1.47
C THR A 75 3.16 25.57 -2.44
N ALA A 76 3.05 25.93 -3.72
CA ALA A 76 3.69 25.38 -4.91
C ALA A 76 2.84 24.46 -5.79
N GLU A 77 2.35 25.08 -6.88
CA GLU A 77 2.28 24.57 -8.24
C GLU A 77 2.68 23.09 -8.45
N LYS A 78 1.76 22.32 -9.06
CA LYS A 78 2.03 21.18 -9.93
C LYS A 78 3.17 20.24 -9.47
N SER A 79 2.91 19.36 -8.49
CA SER A 79 3.75 18.17 -8.30
C SER A 79 2.98 16.87 -8.61
N GLN A 80 2.51 16.74 -9.85
CA GLN A 80 2.53 15.44 -10.53
C GLN A 80 3.98 15.21 -10.95
N GLY A 81 4.78 14.61 -10.07
CA GLY A 81 6.15 14.23 -10.42
C GLY A 81 6.11 13.06 -11.40
N SER A 82 6.87 13.14 -12.49
CA SER A 82 7.17 11.96 -13.30
C SER A 82 8.59 11.49 -12.97
N LEU A 83 8.74 10.22 -12.64
CA LEU A 83 10.05 9.60 -12.45
C LEU A 83 10.33 8.75 -13.70
N GLY A 84 11.12 9.31 -14.63
CA GLY A 84 11.39 8.64 -15.90
C GLY A 84 10.16 8.45 -16.82
N GLY A 85 9.17 9.34 -16.72
CA GLY A 85 7.94 9.29 -17.53
C GLY A 85 6.83 8.41 -16.96
N VAL A 86 6.97 7.93 -15.72
CA VAL A 86 5.89 7.28 -14.95
C VAL A 86 5.32 8.31 -13.97
N PRO A 87 4.01 8.67 -14.06
CA PRO A 87 3.39 9.56 -13.08
C PRO A 87 3.35 8.86 -11.72
N PHE A 88 3.85 9.52 -10.68
CA PHE A 88 3.85 9.00 -9.31
C PHE A 88 3.41 10.10 -8.35
N ASP A 89 2.35 9.85 -7.58
CA ASP A 89 1.90 10.77 -6.54
C ASP A 89 2.47 10.36 -5.18
N PHE A 90 3.35 11.19 -4.63
CA PHE A 90 3.96 10.97 -3.33
C PHE A 90 3.11 11.49 -2.15
N ARG A 91 1.97 12.16 -2.39
CA ARG A 91 1.14 12.81 -1.37
C ARG A 91 0.49 11.81 -0.41
N GLY A 92 -0.04 10.70 -0.92
CA GLY A 92 -0.66 9.63 -0.11
C GLY A 92 0.30 9.01 0.91
N PHE A 93 1.62 9.03 0.66
CA PHE A 93 2.61 8.50 1.59
C PHE A 93 2.84 9.39 2.82
N ARG A 94 2.57 10.70 2.71
CA ARG A 94 2.80 11.67 3.78
C ARG A 94 1.57 11.94 4.63
N SER A 95 0.35 11.75 4.13
CA SER A 95 -0.86 12.02 4.91
C SER A 95 -1.05 10.97 6.03
N ARG A 96 -1.41 11.44 7.23
CA ARG A 96 -1.66 10.57 8.40
C ARG A 96 -2.92 9.74 8.21
N GLY A 97 -3.94 10.31 7.56
CA GLY A 97 -5.20 9.63 7.23
C GLY A 97 -4.99 8.43 6.31
N ALA A 98 -4.12 8.58 5.31
CA ALA A 98 -3.75 7.49 4.42
C ALA A 98 -3.16 6.27 5.17
N ARG A 99 -2.13 6.49 5.99
CA ARG A 99 -1.48 5.40 6.74
C ARG A 99 -2.42 4.73 7.74
N ARG A 100 -3.40 5.45 8.29
CA ARG A 100 -4.44 4.89 9.16
C ARG A 100 -5.37 3.92 8.42
N ARG A 101 -5.70 4.19 7.15
CA ARG A 101 -6.57 3.32 6.33
C ARG A 101 -5.91 1.98 5.97
N ILE A 102 -4.58 1.95 5.77
CA ILE A 102 -3.83 0.70 5.52
C ILE A 102 -3.85 -0.23 6.74
N TRP A 103 -3.96 0.32 7.95
CA TRP A 103 -4.01 -0.44 9.20
C TRP A 103 -5.11 0.06 10.14
N ALA A 104 -6.34 -0.37 9.85
CA ALA A 104 -7.54 -0.10 10.62
C ALA A 104 -8.19 -1.43 11.06
N PRO A 105 -7.68 -2.10 12.11
CA PRO A 105 -8.19 -3.39 12.59
C PRO A 105 -9.63 -3.32 13.11
N GLN A 106 -10.08 -2.13 13.50
CA GLN A 106 -11.45 -1.85 13.94
C GLN A 106 -12.43 -1.70 12.77
N ASP A 107 -11.93 -1.47 11.55
CA ASP A 107 -12.74 -1.44 10.34
C ASP A 107 -12.73 -2.86 9.72
N PRO A 108 -13.87 -3.56 9.64
CA PRO A 108 -13.92 -4.93 9.14
C PRO A 108 -13.75 -5.05 7.61
N ARG A 109 -13.77 -3.92 6.89
CA ARG A 109 -13.66 -3.88 5.43
C ARG A 109 -12.22 -4.11 5.00
N ILE A 110 -12.01 -5.11 4.15
CA ILE A 110 -10.70 -5.37 3.52
C ILE A 110 -10.43 -4.33 2.45
N PHE A 111 -11.43 -4.04 1.60
CA PHE A 111 -11.28 -3.11 0.50
C PHE A 111 -11.76 -1.73 0.91
N GLN A 112 -10.86 -0.75 0.83
CA GLN A 112 -11.17 0.64 1.12
C GLN A 112 -11.01 1.49 -0.15
N PRO A 113 -11.77 2.60 -0.26
CA PRO A 113 -11.51 3.64 -1.26
C PRO A 113 -10.05 4.16 -1.22
N HIS A 114 -9.64 4.85 -2.28
CA HIS A 114 -8.27 4.91 -2.79
C HIS A 114 -7.28 5.65 -1.87
N LEU A 115 -6.02 5.19 -1.92
CA LEU A 115 -4.87 5.78 -1.22
C LEU A 115 -3.88 6.49 -2.15
N PHE A 116 -3.84 6.11 -3.43
CA PHE A 116 -2.81 6.52 -4.41
C PHE A 116 -3.38 6.85 -5.80
N GLY A 117 -4.66 7.23 -5.88
CA GLY A 117 -5.27 7.75 -7.10
C GLY A 117 -5.67 6.73 -8.17
N LEU A 118 -5.49 5.42 -7.95
CA LEU A 118 -6.06 4.31 -8.76
C LEU A 118 -6.28 3.04 -7.87
N GLY A 119 -7.34 2.26 -8.11
CA GLY A 119 -7.73 1.01 -7.43
C GLY A 119 -8.17 1.04 -5.94
N TRP A 120 -8.68 -0.08 -5.43
CA TRP A 120 -8.94 -0.25 -3.99
C TRP A 120 -7.67 -0.35 -3.17
N SER A 121 -7.70 0.31 -2.02
CA SER A 121 -6.74 0.11 -0.94
C SER A 121 -7.07 -1.16 -0.17
N ILE A 122 -6.05 -1.84 0.34
CA ILE A 122 -6.25 -3.01 1.22
C ILE A 122 -5.99 -2.59 2.67
N ASN A 123 -6.99 -2.78 3.52
CA ASN A 123 -6.88 -2.70 4.96
C ASN A 123 -6.22 -3.98 5.51
N LEU A 124 -4.92 -3.90 5.75
CA LEU A 124 -4.15 -5.02 6.28
C LEU A 124 -4.56 -5.36 7.73
N GLY A 125 -5.16 -4.41 8.46
CA GLY A 125 -5.74 -4.65 9.78
C GLY A 125 -6.95 -5.59 9.72
N ALA A 126 -7.90 -5.34 8.81
CA ALA A 126 -9.04 -6.21 8.58
C ALA A 126 -8.62 -7.62 8.16
N VAL A 127 -7.61 -7.72 7.28
CA VAL A 127 -7.05 -9.01 6.86
C VAL A 127 -6.47 -9.77 8.07
N ALA A 128 -5.71 -9.09 8.92
CA ALA A 128 -5.13 -9.70 10.12
C ALA A 128 -6.20 -10.19 11.11
N VAL A 129 -7.28 -9.42 11.31
CA VAL A 129 -8.43 -9.82 12.14
C VAL A 129 -9.15 -11.03 11.55
N ARG A 130 -9.45 -11.03 10.25
CA ARG A 130 -10.13 -12.14 9.58
C ARG A 130 -9.30 -13.43 9.56
N LEU A 131 -7.97 -13.31 9.54
CA LEU A 131 -7.05 -14.44 9.69
C LEU A 131 -6.88 -14.89 11.15
N GLY A 132 -7.54 -14.23 12.11
CA GLY A 132 -7.47 -14.56 13.54
C GLY A 132 -6.10 -14.26 14.17
N LEU A 133 -5.28 -13.41 13.54
CA LEU A 133 -3.95 -13.08 14.03
C LEU A 133 -3.96 -12.04 15.15
N ILE A 134 -4.97 -11.16 15.14
CA ILE A 134 -5.20 -10.12 16.15
C ILE A 134 -6.70 -9.99 16.40
N ARG A 135 -7.09 -9.57 17.60
CA ARG A 135 -8.44 -9.04 17.85
C ARG A 135 -8.45 -7.54 17.60
N PRO A 136 -9.59 -6.95 17.19
CA PRO A 136 -9.69 -5.50 17.01
C PRO A 136 -9.27 -4.72 18.25
N ASP A 137 -9.61 -5.25 19.44
CA ASP A 137 -9.35 -4.64 20.75
C ASP A 137 -7.95 -4.95 21.33
N ASP A 138 -7.12 -5.75 20.65
CA ASP A 138 -5.77 -6.07 21.16
C ASP A 138 -4.77 -4.90 20.99
N ILE A 139 -5.15 -3.84 20.28
CA ILE A 139 -4.28 -2.71 19.91
C ILE A 139 -4.68 -1.47 20.70
N ASP A 140 -4.27 -1.44 21.97
CA ASP A 140 -4.44 -0.30 22.87
C ASP A 140 -3.13 0.46 23.10
N ALA A 141 -3.23 1.72 23.53
CA ALA A 141 -2.09 2.60 23.77
C ALA A 141 -1.05 1.97 24.74
N ASP A 142 -1.52 1.21 25.74
CA ASP A 142 -0.67 0.52 26.71
C ASP A 142 0.13 -0.62 26.07
N VAL A 143 -0.49 -1.37 25.14
CA VAL A 143 0.19 -2.41 24.36
C VAL A 143 1.28 -1.81 23.49
N VAL A 144 0.98 -0.69 22.81
CA VAL A 144 1.94 0.05 21.97
C VAL A 144 3.11 0.58 22.78
N ALA A 145 2.84 1.10 23.98
CA ALA A 145 3.86 1.58 24.92
C ALA A 145 4.73 0.43 25.45
N ALA A 146 4.15 -0.74 25.67
CA ALA A 146 4.86 -1.91 26.19
C ALA A 146 5.81 -2.59 25.18
N ILE A 147 5.69 -2.28 23.87
CA ILE A 147 6.52 -2.88 22.81
C ILE A 147 8.02 -2.70 23.14
N PRO A 148 8.82 -3.77 23.18
CA PRO A 148 10.26 -3.67 23.41
C PRO A 148 10.97 -2.82 22.34
N THR A 149 11.85 -1.91 22.76
CA THR A 149 12.65 -1.08 21.84
C THR A 149 13.40 -1.89 20.77
N PRO A 150 14.04 -3.04 21.07
CA PRO A 150 14.69 -3.84 20.04
C PRO A 150 13.73 -4.35 18.95
N VAL A 151 12.49 -4.70 19.34
CA VAL A 151 11.47 -5.18 18.40
C VAL A 151 10.96 -4.03 17.52
N MET A 152 10.77 -2.85 18.11
CA MET A 152 10.41 -1.63 17.38
C MET A 152 11.48 -1.26 16.34
N GLU A 153 12.75 -1.26 16.74
CA GLU A 153 13.86 -0.93 15.83
C GLU A 153 14.03 -1.98 14.72
N ALA A 154 13.85 -3.27 15.04
CA ALA A 154 13.84 -4.32 14.03
C ALA A 154 12.73 -4.10 12.99
N ALA A 155 11.51 -3.80 13.43
CA ALA A 155 10.38 -3.52 12.55
C ALA A 155 10.63 -2.30 11.65
N ARG A 156 11.19 -1.21 12.21
CA ARG A 156 11.57 0.00 11.47
C ARG A 156 12.69 -0.22 10.45
N ALA A 157 13.56 -1.21 10.69
CA ALA A 157 14.66 -1.53 9.78
C ALA A 157 14.23 -2.35 8.56
N VAL A 158 13.09 -3.06 8.60
CA VAL A 158 12.63 -3.94 7.51
C VAL A 158 12.59 -3.23 6.14
N PRO A 159 11.99 -2.03 6.00
CA PRO A 159 11.97 -1.32 4.71
C PRO A 159 13.37 -1.01 4.17
N ALA A 160 14.29 -0.62 5.06
CA ALA A 160 15.67 -0.30 4.69
C ALA A 160 16.42 -1.55 4.23
N ILE A 161 16.21 -2.70 4.90
CA ILE A 161 16.78 -3.99 4.50
C ILE A 161 16.28 -4.40 3.10
N LEU A 162 14.98 -4.31 2.85
CA LEU A 162 14.39 -4.65 1.54
C LEU A 162 14.89 -3.72 0.44
N THR A 163 14.99 -2.42 0.74
CA THR A 163 15.54 -1.42 -0.19
C THR A 163 17.01 -1.69 -0.51
N ALA A 164 17.82 -1.99 0.51
CA ALA A 164 19.23 -2.33 0.34
C ALA A 164 19.39 -3.61 -0.50
N ALA A 165 18.57 -4.64 -0.23
CA ALA A 165 18.55 -5.86 -1.04
C ALA A 165 18.19 -5.58 -2.50
N ALA A 166 17.23 -4.69 -2.76
CA ALA A 166 16.86 -4.30 -4.12
C ALA A 166 18.01 -3.58 -4.84
N ALA A 167 18.66 -2.63 -4.16
CA ALA A 167 19.81 -1.91 -4.69
C ALA A 167 20.99 -2.85 -4.99
N LEU A 168 21.30 -3.78 -4.08
CA LEU A 168 22.34 -4.79 -4.27
C LEU A 168 22.01 -5.73 -5.43
N THR A 169 20.75 -6.14 -5.57
CA THR A 169 20.29 -6.99 -6.68
C THR A 169 20.50 -6.27 -8.02
N LEU A 170 20.07 -5.01 -8.13
CA LEU A 170 20.29 -4.20 -9.33
C LEU A 170 21.78 -3.99 -9.63
N ALA A 171 22.58 -3.67 -8.60
CA ALA A 171 24.02 -3.46 -8.76
C ALA A 171 24.71 -4.72 -9.29
N ALA A 172 24.37 -5.90 -8.74
CA ALA A 172 24.92 -7.18 -9.14
C ALA A 172 24.59 -7.55 -10.61
N GLY A 173 23.42 -7.16 -11.10
CA GLY A 173 22.99 -7.42 -12.49
C GLY A 173 23.21 -6.26 -13.46
N TRP A 174 23.75 -5.12 -13.03
CA TRP A 174 23.72 -3.87 -13.80
C TRP A 174 24.37 -3.96 -15.19
N ARG A 175 25.45 -4.73 -15.30
CA ARG A 175 26.21 -4.92 -16.54
C ARG A 175 25.48 -5.84 -17.54
N GLU A 176 24.66 -6.75 -17.03
CA GLU A 176 23.86 -7.69 -17.82
C GLU A 176 22.58 -7.04 -18.34
N LEU A 177 22.12 -5.94 -17.71
CA LEU A 177 20.89 -5.26 -18.10
C LEU A 177 20.99 -4.67 -19.52
N PRO A 178 20.00 -4.94 -20.39
CA PRO A 178 19.90 -4.32 -21.70
C PRO A 178 19.72 -2.80 -21.58
N THR A 179 20.00 -2.06 -22.67
CA THR A 179 19.86 -0.59 -22.70
C THR A 179 18.44 -0.13 -22.38
N THR A 180 17.43 -0.96 -22.69
CA THR A 180 16.04 -0.74 -22.32
C THR A 180 15.45 -1.95 -21.60
N VAL A 181 14.65 -1.69 -20.56
CA VAL A 181 14.12 -2.69 -19.65
C VAL A 181 12.59 -2.57 -19.50
N PRO A 182 11.87 -3.67 -19.29
CA PRO A 182 10.46 -3.64 -18.93
C PRO A 182 10.30 -3.40 -17.42
N LEU A 183 9.48 -2.44 -17.02
CA LEU A 183 9.15 -2.21 -15.61
C LEU A 183 7.82 -2.84 -15.19
N ASN A 184 6.96 -3.16 -16.16
CA ASN A 184 5.65 -3.75 -15.92
C ASN A 184 5.65 -5.23 -16.34
N PHE A 185 5.06 -6.08 -15.51
CA PHE A 185 4.94 -7.50 -15.74
C PHE A 185 3.49 -7.95 -15.53
N THR A 186 3.06 -8.97 -16.27
CA THR A 186 1.79 -9.66 -16.01
C THR A 186 1.91 -10.54 -14.77
N LEU A 187 0.78 -11.00 -14.22
CA LEU A 187 0.77 -12.01 -13.15
C LEU A 187 1.47 -13.32 -13.56
N GLY A 188 1.46 -13.64 -14.86
CA GLY A 188 2.19 -14.79 -15.42
C GLY A 188 3.70 -14.57 -15.56
N GLY A 189 4.20 -13.38 -15.23
CA GLY A 189 5.61 -13.02 -15.27
C GLY A 189 6.14 -12.58 -16.63
N GLU A 190 5.25 -12.25 -17.56
CA GLU A 190 5.61 -11.76 -18.90
C GLU A 190 5.77 -10.24 -18.90
N PRO A 191 6.82 -9.68 -19.55
CA PRO A 191 6.95 -8.24 -19.72
C PRO A 191 5.74 -7.63 -20.46
N ARG A 192 5.19 -6.53 -19.96
CA ARG A 192 4.06 -5.82 -20.58
C ARG A 192 4.36 -4.35 -20.80
N GLY A 193 3.87 -3.79 -21.90
CA GLY A 193 3.87 -2.35 -22.15
C GLY A 193 5.22 -1.77 -22.55
N ARG A 194 5.40 -0.48 -22.26
CA ARG A 194 6.56 0.31 -22.70
C ARG A 194 7.84 -0.15 -21.99
N ARG A 195 8.96 -0.12 -22.74
CA ARG A 195 10.31 -0.30 -22.20
C ARG A 195 10.95 1.04 -21.90
N TYR A 196 11.74 1.08 -20.84
CA TYR A 196 12.36 2.30 -20.33
C TYR A 196 13.89 2.20 -20.40
N PRO A 197 14.63 3.31 -20.55
CA PRO A 197 16.08 3.28 -20.41
C PRO A 197 16.50 2.67 -19.07
N LYS A 198 17.53 1.82 -19.06
CA LYS A 198 17.93 1.11 -17.83
C LYS A 198 18.26 2.04 -16.64
N ALA A 199 18.67 3.28 -16.91
CA ALA A 199 18.90 4.30 -15.89
C ALA A 199 17.66 4.59 -15.03
N VAL A 200 16.45 4.45 -15.58
CA VAL A 200 15.19 4.63 -14.84
C VAL A 200 15.05 3.62 -13.70
N THR A 201 15.70 2.47 -13.75
CA THR A 201 15.64 1.47 -12.66
C THR A 201 16.30 1.95 -11.36
N LEU A 202 17.20 2.94 -11.42
CA LEU A 202 17.81 3.55 -10.23
C LEU A 202 16.80 4.32 -9.39
N ALA A 203 15.68 4.71 -10.00
CA ALA A 203 14.63 5.43 -9.33
C ALA A 203 13.85 4.55 -8.33
N LEU A 204 13.84 3.22 -8.53
CA LEU A 204 13.21 2.26 -7.63
C LEU A 204 13.88 2.24 -6.23
N PRO A 205 15.19 1.94 -6.08
CA PRO A 205 15.84 1.98 -4.78
C PRO A 205 15.92 3.40 -4.20
N ALA A 206 15.94 4.45 -5.02
CA ALA A 206 15.88 5.82 -4.54
C ALA A 206 14.53 6.14 -3.86
N ALA A 207 13.41 5.75 -4.48
CA ALA A 207 12.09 5.87 -3.89
C ALA A 207 11.96 5.00 -2.62
N GLY A 208 12.43 3.76 -2.67
CA GLY A 208 12.48 2.86 -1.51
C GLY A 208 13.28 3.44 -0.34
N ALA A 209 14.42 4.09 -0.61
CA ALA A 209 15.24 4.74 0.42
C ALA A 209 14.48 5.88 1.10
N GLY A 210 13.81 6.73 0.31
CA GLY A 210 12.96 7.81 0.85
C GLY A 210 11.84 7.29 1.74
N LEU A 211 11.18 6.20 1.34
CA LEU A 211 10.12 5.56 2.14
C LEU A 211 10.67 4.88 3.40
N SER A 212 11.84 4.25 3.32
CA SER A 212 12.49 3.63 4.48
C SER A 212 12.94 4.62 5.56
N ALA A 213 13.13 5.89 5.18
CA ALA A 213 13.43 6.97 6.11
C ALA A 213 12.17 7.49 6.85
N LEU A 214 10.96 7.21 6.32
CA LEU A 214 9.71 7.73 6.90
C LEU A 214 9.52 7.40 8.38
N PRO A 215 9.81 6.18 8.90
CA PRO A 215 9.64 5.86 10.33
C PRO A 215 10.58 6.65 11.27
N TYR A 216 11.62 7.27 10.72
CA TYR A 216 12.64 8.00 11.47
C TYR A 216 12.44 9.52 11.44
N LEU A 217 11.50 10.02 10.62
CA LEU A 217 11.19 11.43 10.55
C LEU A 217 10.59 11.93 11.88
N PRO A 218 10.84 13.19 12.29
CA PRO A 218 10.28 13.73 13.54
C PRO A 218 8.75 13.63 13.61
N SER A 219 8.06 13.78 12.48
CA SER A 219 6.61 13.74 12.36
C SER A 219 5.99 12.36 12.62
N THR A 220 6.76 11.28 12.46
CA THR A 220 6.30 9.89 12.62
C THR A 220 6.94 9.24 13.84
N ARG A 221 8.23 9.51 14.14
CA ARG A 221 8.94 8.84 15.24
C ARG A 221 8.36 9.16 16.62
N ALA A 222 7.67 10.31 16.75
CA ALA A 222 7.05 10.76 17.98
C ALA A 222 5.93 9.82 18.44
N ASP A 223 5.26 9.16 17.49
CA ASP A 223 4.19 8.21 17.71
C ASP A 223 4.64 6.81 17.26
N ARG A 224 4.71 5.87 18.22
CA ARG A 224 5.20 4.51 17.96
C ARG A 224 4.30 3.76 16.96
N GLU A 225 3.00 4.00 17.00
CA GLU A 225 2.04 3.36 16.12
C GLU A 225 2.18 3.89 14.69
N ASP A 226 2.30 5.21 14.53
CA ASP A 226 2.52 5.83 13.21
C ASP A 226 3.88 5.44 12.60
N ALA A 227 4.91 5.25 13.43
CA ALA A 227 6.20 4.73 12.96
C ALA A 227 6.09 3.28 12.46
N LEU A 228 5.31 2.42 13.12
CA LEU A 228 5.06 1.05 12.66
C LEU A 228 4.23 1.02 11.37
N ARG A 229 3.20 1.86 11.26
CA ARG A 229 2.42 2.01 10.02
C ARG A 229 3.30 2.47 8.87
N ALA A 230 4.15 3.48 9.09
CA ALA A 230 5.11 3.93 8.09
C ALA A 230 6.08 2.82 7.67
N ALA A 231 6.54 2.01 8.64
CA ALA A 231 7.41 0.88 8.36
C ALA A 231 6.70 -0.23 7.56
N SER A 232 5.43 -0.53 7.84
CA SER A 232 4.66 -1.52 7.08
C SER A 232 4.47 -1.10 5.62
N VAL A 233 4.09 0.16 5.37
CA VAL A 233 3.98 0.70 4.01
C VAL A 233 5.34 0.66 3.29
N GLY A 234 6.40 1.04 3.99
CA GLY A 234 7.76 0.95 3.47
C GLY A 234 8.18 -0.49 3.15
N ALA A 235 7.74 -1.48 3.94
CA ALA A 235 8.04 -2.88 3.71
C ALA A 235 7.32 -3.43 2.48
N LEU A 236 6.04 -3.08 2.30
CA LEU A 236 5.26 -3.45 1.12
C LEU A 236 5.94 -2.94 -0.16
N ILE A 237 6.31 -1.66 -0.19
CA ILE A 237 6.93 -1.05 -1.37
C ILE A 237 8.38 -1.52 -1.57
N GLY A 238 9.12 -1.68 -0.47
CA GLY A 238 10.48 -2.24 -0.50
C GLY A 238 10.49 -3.63 -1.11
N ALA A 239 9.52 -4.49 -0.76
CA ALA A 239 9.37 -5.82 -1.35
C ALA A 239 9.04 -5.74 -2.84
N GLY A 240 8.09 -4.90 -3.26
CA GLY A 240 7.78 -4.71 -4.69
C GLY A 240 8.97 -4.19 -5.50
N THR A 241 9.77 -3.30 -4.91
CA THR A 241 11.03 -2.79 -5.48
C THR A 241 12.07 -3.90 -5.64
N LEU A 242 12.25 -4.74 -4.62
CA LEU A 242 13.13 -5.91 -4.68
C LEU A 242 12.66 -6.93 -5.72
N GLY A 243 11.36 -7.23 -5.77
CA GLY A 243 10.78 -8.12 -6.77
C GLY A 243 11.03 -7.64 -8.20
N THR A 244 10.84 -6.34 -8.44
CA THR A 244 11.10 -5.73 -9.75
C THR A 244 12.59 -5.79 -10.10
N ALA A 245 13.49 -5.46 -9.17
CA ALA A 245 14.92 -5.62 -9.34
C ALA A 245 15.32 -7.06 -9.70
N ALA A 246 14.78 -8.04 -8.97
CA ALA A 246 15.01 -9.46 -9.21
C ALA A 246 14.49 -9.90 -10.58
N SER A 247 13.27 -9.48 -10.96
CA SER A 247 12.69 -9.75 -12.29
C SER A 247 13.59 -9.22 -13.41
N LEU A 248 14.08 -7.99 -13.29
CA LEU A 248 14.95 -7.38 -14.29
C LEU A 248 16.25 -8.17 -14.49
N VAL A 249 16.91 -8.53 -13.40
CA VAL A 249 18.17 -9.30 -13.44
C VAL A 249 17.94 -10.72 -13.92
N ALA A 250 16.85 -11.37 -13.49
CA ALA A 250 16.49 -12.70 -13.98
C ALA A 250 16.21 -12.69 -15.50
N GLY A 251 15.54 -11.66 -16.00
CA GLY A 251 15.29 -11.48 -17.43
C GLY A 251 16.57 -11.28 -18.23
N ALA A 252 17.51 -10.48 -17.72
CA ALA A 252 18.83 -10.31 -18.33
C ALA A 252 19.63 -11.63 -18.38
N ARG A 253 19.41 -12.54 -17.43
CA ARG A 253 20.00 -13.88 -17.37
C ARG A 253 19.25 -14.94 -18.19
N GLY A 254 18.24 -14.55 -18.96
CA GLY A 254 17.53 -15.46 -19.87
C GLY A 254 16.41 -16.29 -19.23
N HIS A 255 15.91 -15.92 -18.05
CA HIS A 255 14.73 -16.59 -17.48
C HIS A 255 13.51 -16.35 -18.38
N ARG A 256 12.73 -17.41 -18.65
CA ARG A 256 11.56 -17.34 -19.55
C ARG A 256 10.42 -16.48 -19.02
N ARG A 257 10.23 -16.44 -17.70
CA ARG A 257 9.15 -15.70 -17.02
C ARG A 257 9.72 -14.87 -15.87
N PRO A 258 10.49 -13.81 -16.19
CA PRO A 258 11.21 -13.04 -15.18
C PRO A 258 10.28 -12.33 -14.21
N GLY A 259 9.08 -11.92 -14.62
CA GLY A 259 8.15 -11.20 -13.75
C GLY A 259 7.56 -12.02 -12.60
N LEU A 260 7.76 -13.35 -12.57
CA LEU A 260 7.32 -14.17 -11.44
C LEU A 260 7.99 -13.76 -10.12
N PHE A 261 9.18 -13.17 -10.18
CA PHE A 261 9.82 -12.60 -8.98
C PHE A 261 9.06 -11.39 -8.45
N SER A 262 8.53 -10.52 -9.33
CA SER A 262 7.65 -9.41 -8.95
C SER A 262 6.34 -9.91 -8.35
N THR A 263 5.74 -10.96 -8.93
CA THR A 263 4.50 -11.56 -8.41
C THR A 263 4.72 -12.22 -7.05
N ALA A 264 5.79 -12.99 -6.89
CA ALA A 264 6.16 -13.58 -5.60
C ALA A 264 6.44 -12.49 -4.54
N ALA A 265 7.07 -11.40 -4.95
CA ALA A 265 7.35 -10.26 -4.08
C ALA A 265 6.11 -9.50 -3.62
N LEU A 266 5.00 -9.51 -4.38
CA LEU A 266 3.73 -8.96 -3.91
C LEU A 266 3.23 -9.75 -2.68
N GLY A 267 3.17 -11.08 -2.78
CA GLY A 267 2.76 -11.94 -1.66
C GLY A 267 3.67 -11.81 -0.45
N LEU A 268 4.99 -11.85 -0.67
CA LEU A 268 5.99 -11.63 0.39
C LEU A 268 5.92 -10.22 0.98
N GLY A 269 5.62 -9.21 0.16
CA GLY A 269 5.47 -7.83 0.59
C GLY A 269 4.27 -7.61 1.49
N ILE A 270 3.12 -8.24 1.17
CA ILE A 270 1.95 -8.25 2.05
C ILE A 270 2.30 -8.92 3.38
N ALA A 271 2.93 -10.11 3.34
CA ALA A 271 3.33 -10.83 4.53
C ALA A 271 4.33 -10.02 5.40
N ALA A 272 5.32 -9.39 4.78
CA ALA A 272 6.28 -8.53 5.48
C ALA A 272 5.61 -7.29 6.09
N SER A 273 4.71 -6.65 5.35
CA SER A 273 3.93 -5.50 5.81
C SER A 273 3.08 -5.85 7.04
N VAL A 274 2.36 -6.97 6.99
CA VAL A 274 1.57 -7.49 8.11
C VAL A 274 2.48 -7.88 9.28
N GLY A 275 3.60 -8.57 9.02
CA GLY A 275 4.54 -9.00 10.06
C GLY A 275 5.20 -7.84 10.81
N VAL A 276 5.50 -6.74 10.11
CA VAL A 276 6.02 -5.49 10.71
C VAL A 276 5.02 -4.87 11.70
N LEU A 277 3.73 -5.15 11.57
CA LEU A 277 2.71 -4.66 12.48
C LEU A 277 2.40 -5.67 13.59
N ILE A 278 2.11 -6.91 13.24
CA ILE A 278 1.69 -7.95 14.20
C ILE A 278 2.80 -8.32 15.18
N GLY A 279 4.03 -8.50 14.71
CA GLY A 279 5.15 -8.94 15.55
C GLY A 279 5.39 -8.01 16.75
N PRO A 280 5.50 -6.69 16.54
CA PRO A 280 5.57 -5.71 17.62
C PRO A 280 4.36 -5.73 18.56
N PHE A 281 3.12 -5.84 18.03
CA PHE A 281 1.92 -5.87 18.88
C PHE A 281 1.89 -7.12 19.78
N TRP A 282 2.19 -8.31 19.27
CA TRP A 282 2.28 -9.52 20.09
C TRP A 282 3.37 -9.40 21.17
N ALA A 283 4.51 -8.78 20.87
CA ALA A 283 5.56 -8.54 21.85
C ALA A 283 5.14 -7.54 22.95
N GLY A 284 4.34 -6.53 22.59
CA GLY A 284 3.72 -5.60 23.54
C GLY A 284 2.68 -6.29 24.42
N LEU A 285 1.76 -7.04 23.82
CA LEU A 285 0.67 -7.75 24.50
C LEU A 285 1.22 -8.75 25.52
N GLY A 286 2.21 -9.55 25.12
CA GLY A 286 2.91 -10.47 26.03
C GLY A 286 3.70 -9.77 27.13
N ARG A 287 4.01 -8.47 27.04
CA ARG A 287 4.55 -7.68 28.16
C ARG A 287 3.46 -7.21 29.11
N VAL A 288 2.33 -6.73 28.58
CA VAL A 288 1.17 -6.30 29.39
C VAL A 288 0.65 -7.48 30.21
N TRP A 289 0.39 -8.64 29.59
CA TRP A 289 -0.08 -9.83 30.31
C TRP A 289 0.88 -10.30 31.42
N ARG A 290 2.19 -10.23 31.17
CA ARG A 290 3.19 -10.52 32.21
C ARG A 290 3.15 -9.54 33.38
N HIS A 291 2.83 -8.28 33.13
CA HIS A 291 2.67 -7.27 34.17
C HIS A 291 1.37 -7.46 34.97
N GLU A 292 0.31 -7.95 34.32
CA GLU A 292 -1.00 -8.24 34.93
C GLU A 292 -1.07 -9.63 35.59
N GLY A 293 -0.03 -10.46 35.47
CA GLY A 293 0.04 -11.78 36.09
C GLY A 293 -0.77 -12.86 35.38
N VAL A 294 -1.26 -12.60 34.17
CA VAL A 294 -1.93 -13.58 33.31
C VAL A 294 -0.87 -14.33 32.50
N ARG A 295 -0.79 -15.65 32.67
CA ARG A 295 0.10 -16.53 31.89
C ARG A 295 -0.62 -17.16 30.72
#